data_AF-A0A6I2FZ28-F1
#
_entry.id   AF-A0A6I2FZ28-F1
#
_cell.length_a   1.000
_cell.length_b   1.000
_cell.length_c   1.000
_cell.angle_alpha   90.00
_cell.angle_beta   90.00
_cell.angle_gamma   90.00
#
_symmetry.space_group_name_H-M   'P 1'
#
loop_
_entity.id
_entity.type
_entity.pdbx_description
1 polymer ?
#
loop_
_entity_poly.entity_id
_entity_poly.type
_entity_poly.pdbx_seq_one_letter_code
_entity_poly.pdbx_strand_id
1 'polypeptide(L)' 'MGDSLKERVRAKLIRQLEEDGPPDPDQEDTRQLSVQDDLDILDAVADDDPFVEELAQRYLVF' A
#
# COMPACT_ATOMS: atom_id res chain seq x y z
N MET A 1 -0.69 -20.60 -4.97
CA MET A 1 -1.03 -19.17 -5.15
C MET A 1 -0.36 -18.47 -3.99
N GLY A 2 0.94 -18.20 -3.98
CA GLY A 2 1.80 -17.69 -5.04
C GLY A 2 2.00 -16.23 -4.68
N ASP A 3 2.85 -15.95 -3.67
CA ASP A 3 3.12 -14.61 -3.12
C ASP A 3 3.64 -13.65 -4.22
N SER A 4 2.71 -13.12 -5.02
CA SER A 4 3.00 -12.07 -5.99
C SER A 4 3.56 -10.87 -5.26
N LEU A 5 4.39 -10.09 -5.95
CA LEU A 5 4.92 -8.84 -5.41
C LEU A 5 3.77 -7.92 -4.94
N LYS A 6 2.69 -7.87 -5.73
CA LYS A 6 1.46 -7.16 -5.42
C LYS A 6 0.86 -7.55 -4.07
N GLU A 7 0.73 -8.84 -3.79
CA GLU A 7 0.19 -9.34 -2.51
C GLU A 7 1.07 -8.95 -1.33
N ARG A 8 2.40 -9.02 -1.49
CA ARG A 8 3.36 -8.61 -0.46
C ARG A 8 3.29 -7.10 -0.19
N VAL A 9 3.21 -6.28 -1.24
CA VAL A 9 3.04 -4.82 -1.12
C VAL A 9 1.70 -4.49 -0.45
N ARG A 10 0.62 -5.13 -0.88
CA ARG A 10 -0.72 -4.94 -0.31
C ARG A 10 -0.75 -5.25 1.18
N ALA A 11 -0.22 -6.41 1.57
CA ALA A 11 -0.15 -6.82 2.96
C ALA A 11 0.67 -5.83 3.81
N LYS A 12 1.75 -5.27 3.25
CA LYS A 12 2.57 -4.26 3.91
C LYS A 12 1.80 -2.95 4.13
N LEU A 13 1.11 -2.45 3.12
CA LEU A 13 0.32 -1.22 3.19
C LEU A 13 -0.81 -1.34 4.22
N ILE A 14 -1.57 -2.44 4.19
CA ILE A 14 -2.65 -2.70 5.15
C ILE A 14 -2.11 -2.73 6.57
N ARG A 15 -1.02 -3.48 6.79
CA ARG A 15 -0.38 -3.56 8.12
C ARG A 15 0.06 -2.18 8.61
N GLN A 16 0.59 -1.34 7.72
CA GLN A 16 1.00 0.01 8.09
C GLN A 16 -0.19 0.87 8.54
N LEU A 17 -1.33 0.80 7.84
CA LEU A 17 -2.56 1.47 8.27
C LEU A 17 -3.05 0.96 9.64
N GLU A 18 -2.97 -0.34 9.88
CA GLU A 18 -3.32 -0.92 11.19
C GLU A 18 -2.34 -0.49 12.29
N GLU A 19 -1.04 -0.34 11.98
CA GLU A 19 0.00 0.11 12.91
C GLU A 19 -0.08 1.62 13.19
N ASP A 20 -0.44 2.45 12.20
CA ASP A 20 -0.64 3.89 12.37
C ASP A 20 -1.92 4.22 13.18
N GLY A 21 -2.86 3.27 13.30
CA GLY A 21 -4.10 3.45 14.07
C GLY A 21 -5.22 4.14 13.28
N PRO A 22 -6.39 4.39 13.89
CA PRO A 22 -7.49 5.02 13.19
C PRO A 22 -7.10 6.41 12.70
N PRO A 23 -7.49 6.81 11.46
CA PRO A 23 -7.23 8.15 10.96
C PRO A 23 -7.88 9.17 11.89
N ASP A 24 -7.09 10.15 12.33
CA ASP A 24 -7.59 11.23 13.15
C ASP A 24 -8.51 12.10 12.27
N PRO A 25 -9.82 12.21 12.55
CA PRO A 25 -10.73 12.97 11.72
C PRO A 25 -10.42 14.49 11.74
N ASP A 26 -9.66 14.96 12.72
CA ASP A 26 -9.23 16.35 12.85
C ASP A 26 -7.83 16.61 12.27
N GLN A 27 -7.09 15.55 11.89
CA GLN A 27 -5.81 15.67 11.19
C GLN A 27 -5.80 14.84 9.90
N GLU A 28 -5.66 15.51 8.75
CA GLU A 28 -5.32 14.80 7.51
C GLU A 28 -3.90 14.22 7.63
N ASP A 29 -3.80 13.00 8.15
CA ASP A 29 -2.56 12.23 8.21
C ASP A 29 -2.12 11.93 6.78
N THR A 30 -1.28 12.82 6.24
CA THR A 30 -0.82 12.78 4.85
C THR A 30 -0.16 11.44 4.51
N ARG A 31 0.41 10.76 5.51
CA ARG A 31 0.99 9.42 5.39
C ARG A 31 -0.08 8.34 5.22
N GLN A 32 -1.13 8.35 6.04
CA GLN A 32 -2.23 7.38 5.91
C GLN A 32 -3.01 7.58 4.61
N LEU A 33 -3.27 8.84 4.24
CA LEU A 33 -3.94 9.17 3.00
C LEU A 33 -3.13 8.66 1.79
N SER A 34 -1.81 8.90 1.78
CA SER A 34 -0.93 8.38 0.73
C SER A 34 -0.95 6.85 0.64
N VAL A 35 -0.92 6.16 1.78
CA VAL A 35 -0.97 4.68 1.82
C VAL A 35 -2.32 4.16 1.31
N GLN A 36 -3.40 4.88 1.59
CA GLN A 36 -4.75 4.51 1.19
C GLN A 36 -4.98 4.74 -0.32
N ASP A 37 -4.52 5.86 -0.87
CA ASP A 37 -4.48 6.12 -2.31
C ASP A 37 -3.62 5.07 -3.04
N ASP A 38 -2.41 4.80 -2.53
CA ASP A 38 -1.51 3.80 -3.12
C ASP A 38 -2.17 2.39 -3.10
N LEU A 39 -2.91 2.05 -2.04
CA LEU A 39 -3.64 0.79 -1.93
C LEU A 39 -4.81 0.68 -2.92
N ASP A 40 -5.54 1.77 -3.14
CA ASP A 40 -6.66 1.82 -4.09
C ASP A 40 -6.15 1.64 -5.53
N ILE A 41 -5.07 2.34 -5.89
CA ILE A 41 -4.41 2.16 -7.18
C ILE A 41 -3.86 0.74 -7.31
N LEU A 42 -3.24 0.20 -6.25
CA LEU A 42 -2.73 -1.17 -6.24
C LEU A 42 -3.85 -2.18 -6.52
N ASP A 43 -5.05 -2.02 -5.95
CA ASP A 43 -6.17 -2.95 -6.19
C ASP A 43 -6.64 -2.88 -7.66
N ALA A 44 -6.60 -1.68 -8.28
CA ALA A 44 -7.02 -1.44 -9.65
C ALA A 44 -6.06 -1.92 -10.75
N VAL A 45 -4.75 -2.01 -10.47
CA VAL A 45 -3.73 -2.44 -11.45
C VAL A 45 -3.54 -3.96 -11.51
N ALA A 46 -2.93 -4.48 -12.58
CA ALA A 46 -2.58 -5.89 -12.67
C ALA A 46 -1.33 -6.24 -11.84
N ASP A 47 -1.11 -7.53 -11.56
CA ASP A 47 0.07 -8.01 -10.83
C ASP A 47 1.41 -7.70 -11.52
N ASP A 48 1.43 -7.67 -12.86
CA ASP A 48 2.60 -7.34 -13.70
C ASP A 48 2.68 -5.85 -14.04
N ASP A 49 1.88 -4.99 -13.39
CA ASP A 49 1.92 -3.56 -13.63
C ASP A 49 3.21 -2.94 -13.05
N PRO A 50 3.92 -2.08 -13.79
CA PRO A 50 5.14 -1.43 -13.29
C PRO A 50 4.90 -0.61 -12.01
N PHE A 51 3.65 -0.18 -11.76
CA PHE A 51 3.28 0.50 -10.52
C PHE A 51 3.47 -0.40 -9.28
N VAL A 52 3.29 -1.72 -9.41
CA VAL A 52 3.54 -2.68 -8.32
C VAL A 52 5.01 -2.67 -7.93
N GLU A 53 5.92 -2.63 -8.90
CA GLU A 53 7.37 -2.54 -8.64
C GLU A 53 7.77 -1.19 -8.05
N GLU A 54 7.13 -0.09 -8.48
CA GLU A 54 7.36 1.23 -7.92
C GLU A 54 6.96 1.29 -6.44
N LEU A 55 5.76 0.77 -6.12
CA LEU A 55 5.30 0.66 -4.74
C LEU A 55 6.19 -0.27 -3.91
N ALA A 56 6.64 -1.39 -4.49
CA ALA A 56 7.57 -2.29 -3.82
C ALA A 56 8.87 -1.57 -3.41
N GLN A 57 9.45 -0.77 -4.29
CA GLN A 57 10.64 0.03 -3.97
C GLN A 57 10.35 1.11 -2.92
N ARG A 58 9.22 1.81 -3.04
CA ARG A 58 8.82 2.89 -2.13
C ARG A 58 8.57 2.39 -0.71
N TYR A 59 7.96 1.22 -0.59
CA TYR A 59 7.62 0.59 0.69
C TYR A 59 8.63 -0.47 1.15
N LEU A 60 9.75 -0.60 0.43
CA LEU A 60 10.87 -1.52 0.73
C LEU A 60 10.43 -2.99 0.84
N VAL A 61 9.60 -3.43 -0.10
CA VAL A 61 9.10 -4.81 -0.24
C VAL A 61 9.84 -5.48 -1.41
N PHE A 62 10.33 -6.70 -1.20
CA PHE A 62 11.11 -7.48 -2.19
C PHE A 62 10.62 -8.92 -2.26
#